data_AF-A0A963XXE7-F1
#
_entry.id   AF-A0A963XXE7-F1
#
_cell.length_a   1.000
_cell.length_b   1.000
_cell.length_c   1.000
_cell.angle_alpha   90.00
_cell.angle_beta   90.00
_cell.angle_gamma   90.00
#
_symmetry.space_group_name_H-M   'P 1'
#
loop_
_entity.id
_entity.type
_entity.pdbx_description
1 polymer ?
#
loop_
_entity_poly.entity_id
_entity_poly.type
_entity_poly.pdbx_seq_one_letter_code
_entity_poly.pdbx_strand_id
1 'polypeptide(L)'
;MKTKRDALVEAFEKASEAHAMAFTQVDGEDPDWALWYAGFLQQPLSRILERNLTKAEIVTCLISVEEERLARFGKAHPWPPMYADHFIERLGRPDPESETGLALYYYPECPFCQRVLHAIRETGAKVELRHVWDHPPYRAELQAARGRTTVPVLRITGKGEDRWMPESADIVRYLRDRAAAR
;
A
#
# COMPACT_ATOMS: atom_id res chain seq x y z
N MET A 1 15.99 -14.90 6.39
CA MET A 1 14.75 -15.27 5.66
C MET A 1 14.31 -14.03 4.90
N LYS A 2 14.05 -14.13 3.60
CA LYS A 2 13.74 -12.96 2.75
C LYS A 2 12.36 -12.39 3.11
N THR A 3 12.24 -11.08 3.33
CA THR A 3 10.93 -10.46 3.65
C THR A 3 10.06 -10.31 2.40
N LYS A 4 8.74 -10.11 2.58
CA LYS A 4 7.84 -9.78 1.45
C LYS A 4 8.31 -8.52 0.71
N ARG A 5 8.80 -7.52 1.44
CA ARG A 5 9.37 -6.29 0.91
C ARG A 5 10.56 -6.57 -0.01
N ASP A 6 11.54 -7.34 0.47
CA ASP A 6 12.73 -7.68 -0.33
C ASP A 6 12.36 -8.48 -1.59
N ALA A 7 11.32 -9.32 -1.51
CA ALA A 7 10.84 -10.09 -2.65
C ALA A 7 10.20 -9.20 -3.72
N LEU A 8 9.44 -8.18 -3.30
CA LEU A 8 8.87 -7.18 -4.20
C LEU A 8 9.96 -6.31 -4.85
N VAL A 9 10.96 -5.86 -4.07
CA VAL A 9 12.09 -5.08 -4.59
C VAL A 9 12.79 -5.83 -5.72
N GLU A 10 13.16 -7.09 -5.50
CA GLU A 10 13.80 -7.90 -6.53
C GLU A 10 12.91 -8.10 -7.77
N ALA A 11 11.59 -8.22 -7.58
CA ALA A 11 10.66 -8.35 -8.70
C ALA A 11 10.61 -7.06 -9.56
N PHE A 12 10.61 -5.88 -8.93
CA PHE A 12 10.67 -4.59 -9.62
C PHE A 12 12.01 -4.38 -10.33
N GLU A 13 13.13 -4.74 -9.71
CA GLU A 13 14.47 -4.69 -10.33
C GLU A 13 14.52 -5.56 -11.60
N LYS A 14 14.06 -6.81 -11.50
CA LYS A 14 13.97 -7.72 -12.66
C LYS A 14 13.07 -7.18 -13.77
N ALA A 15 11.94 -6.56 -13.42
CA ALA A 15 11.07 -5.92 -14.40
C ALA A 15 11.78 -4.76 -15.10
N SER A 16 12.57 -3.98 -14.37
CA SER A 16 13.40 -2.91 -14.94
C SER A 16 14.41 -3.40 -15.96
N GLU A 17 15.15 -4.45 -15.61
CA GLU A 17 16.17 -5.03 -16.48
C GLU A 17 15.53 -5.56 -17.77
N ALA A 18 14.42 -6.29 -17.62
CA ALA A 18 13.66 -6.82 -18.75
C ALA A 18 13.06 -5.72 -19.63
N HIS A 19 12.53 -4.64 -19.03
CA HIS A 19 12.00 -3.49 -19.76
C HIS A 19 13.11 -2.77 -20.53
N ALA A 20 14.24 -2.49 -19.87
CA ALA A 20 15.40 -1.88 -20.51
C ALA A 20 15.89 -2.70 -21.72
N MET A 21 15.96 -4.03 -21.58
CA MET A 21 16.31 -4.92 -22.70
C MET A 21 15.29 -4.86 -23.84
N ALA A 22 13.99 -4.93 -23.53
CA ALA A 22 12.92 -4.95 -24.54
C ALA A 22 12.79 -3.62 -25.30
N PHE A 23 13.13 -2.49 -24.66
CA PHE A 23 12.95 -1.15 -25.21
C PHE A 23 14.27 -0.48 -25.64
N THR A 24 15.36 -1.24 -25.77
CA THR A 24 16.70 -0.75 -26.20
C THR A 24 16.67 0.03 -27.54
N GLN A 25 15.66 -0.18 -28.40
CA GLN A 25 15.54 0.45 -29.73
C GLN A 25 14.46 1.53 -29.82
N VAL A 26 13.74 1.83 -28.74
CA VAL A 26 12.69 2.86 -28.73
C VAL A 26 13.29 4.11 -28.08
N ASP A 27 13.07 5.29 -28.67
CA ASP A 27 13.70 6.56 -28.26
C ASP A 27 13.13 7.10 -26.93
N GLY A 28 13.17 6.29 -25.88
CA GLY A 28 12.78 6.61 -24.51
C GLY A 28 11.28 6.77 -24.23
N GLU A 29 10.42 6.86 -25.26
CA GLU A 29 8.98 6.97 -25.08
C GLU A 29 8.30 5.60 -25.03
N ASP A 30 7.87 5.21 -23.84
CA ASP A 30 6.92 4.11 -23.63
C ASP A 30 5.65 4.67 -22.95
N PRO A 31 4.62 5.08 -23.72
CA PRO A 31 3.37 5.58 -23.15
C PRO A 31 2.59 4.48 -22.40
N ASP A 32 2.90 3.21 -22.64
CA ASP A 32 2.20 2.04 -22.08
C ASP A 32 3.06 1.31 -21.04
N TRP A 33 4.09 1.95 -20.49
CA TRP A 33 5.04 1.34 -19.55
C TRP A 33 4.34 0.62 -18.40
N ALA A 34 3.29 1.22 -17.83
CA ALA A 34 2.57 0.65 -16.70
C ALA A 34 1.84 -0.64 -17.09
N LEU A 35 1.30 -0.71 -18.31
CA LEU A 35 0.63 -1.91 -18.84
C LEU A 35 1.63 -3.04 -19.09
N TRP A 36 2.80 -2.72 -19.65
CA TRP A 36 3.87 -3.68 -19.85
C TRP A 36 4.34 -4.26 -18.51
N TYR A 37 4.65 -3.37 -17.56
CA TYR A 37 5.06 -3.75 -16.21
C TYR A 37 4.00 -4.61 -15.52
N ALA A 38 2.72 -4.24 -15.63
CA ALA A 38 1.63 -5.03 -15.07
C ALA A 38 1.55 -6.44 -15.68
N GLY A 39 1.83 -6.58 -16.98
CA GLY A 39 1.93 -7.88 -17.64
C GLY A 39 3.08 -8.74 -17.08
N PHE A 40 4.27 -8.15 -16.95
CA PHE A 40 5.46 -8.84 -16.45
C PHE A 40 5.35 -9.20 -14.97
N LEU A 41 4.82 -8.29 -14.16
CA LEU A 41 4.77 -8.39 -12.70
C LEU A 41 3.55 -9.14 -12.17
N GLN A 42 2.54 -9.43 -12.99
CA GLN A 42 1.28 -10.01 -12.52
C GLN A 42 1.47 -11.26 -11.66
N GLN A 43 2.17 -12.26 -12.20
CA GLN A 43 2.39 -13.53 -11.49
C GLN A 43 3.33 -13.35 -10.29
N PRO A 44 4.50 -12.70 -10.39
CA PRO A 44 5.37 -12.46 -9.25
C PRO A 44 4.68 -11.73 -8.09
N LEU A 45 4.01 -10.61 -8.36
CA LEU A 45 3.35 -9.81 -7.32
C LEU A 45 2.20 -10.59 -6.68
N SER A 46 1.41 -11.32 -7.48
CA SER A 46 0.31 -12.13 -6.96
C SER A 46 0.81 -13.21 -5.99
N ARG A 47 1.95 -13.83 -6.30
CA ARG A 47 2.57 -14.84 -5.45
C ARG A 47 3.11 -14.23 -4.15
N ILE A 48 3.81 -13.10 -4.24
CA ILE A 48 4.46 -12.46 -3.08
C ILE A 48 3.42 -11.85 -2.12
N LEU A 49 2.38 -11.23 -2.66
CA LEU A 49 1.28 -10.64 -1.89
C LEU A 49 0.17 -11.66 -1.55
N GLU A 50 0.34 -12.90 -1.99
CA GLU A 50 -0.59 -14.02 -1.76
C GLU A 50 -2.03 -13.69 -2.20
N ARG A 51 -2.20 -12.88 -3.25
CA ARG A 51 -3.49 -12.40 -3.75
C ARG A 51 -3.51 -12.53 -5.26
N ASN A 52 -4.62 -12.94 -5.85
CA ASN A 52 -4.77 -12.94 -7.31
C ASN A 52 -4.94 -11.50 -7.81
N LEU A 53 -3.85 -10.87 -8.25
CA LEU A 53 -3.87 -9.49 -8.74
C LEU A 53 -4.20 -9.45 -10.23
N THR A 54 -5.12 -8.57 -10.58
CA THR A 54 -5.40 -8.21 -11.97
C THR A 54 -4.36 -7.22 -12.48
N LYS A 55 -4.16 -7.19 -13.80
CA LYS A 55 -3.30 -6.18 -14.42
C LYS A 55 -3.78 -4.76 -14.12
N ALA A 56 -5.09 -4.53 -14.09
CA ALA A 56 -5.67 -3.22 -13.80
C ALA A 56 -5.32 -2.71 -12.40
N GLU A 57 -5.36 -3.57 -11.38
CA GLU A 57 -4.92 -3.21 -10.02
C GLU A 57 -3.44 -2.84 -9.98
N ILE A 58 -2.61 -3.59 -10.71
CA ILE A 58 -1.17 -3.33 -10.78
C ILE A 58 -0.88 -2.02 -11.50
N VAL A 59 -1.48 -1.79 -12.67
CA VAL A 59 -1.38 -0.52 -13.42
C VAL A 59 -1.76 0.66 -12.52
N THR A 60 -2.88 0.56 -11.81
CA THR A 60 -3.35 1.62 -10.91
C THR A 60 -2.33 1.92 -9.81
N CYS A 61 -1.75 0.88 -9.20
CA CYS A 61 -0.73 1.06 -8.16
C CYS A 61 0.57 1.65 -8.74
N LEU A 62 1.01 1.18 -9.92
CA LEU A 62 2.20 1.69 -10.60
C LEU A 62 2.10 3.18 -10.92
N ILE A 63 0.98 3.61 -11.51
CA ILE A 63 0.76 5.01 -11.86
C ILE A 63 0.70 5.86 -10.59
N SER A 64 -0.06 5.41 -9.58
CA SER A 64 -0.21 6.15 -8.32
C SER A 64 1.13 6.37 -7.61
N VAL A 65 2.00 5.36 -7.55
CA VAL A 65 3.31 5.51 -6.90
C VAL A 65 4.29 6.32 -7.74
N GLU A 66 4.21 6.24 -9.06
CA GLU A 66 5.07 7.02 -9.96
C GLU A 66 4.76 8.52 -9.87
N GLU A 67 3.48 8.89 -9.88
CA GLU A 67 3.04 10.27 -9.67
C GLU A 67 3.55 10.82 -8.33
N GLU A 68 3.45 10.00 -7.27
CA GLU A 68 3.97 10.37 -5.95
C GLU A 68 5.50 10.52 -5.95
N ARG A 69 6.21 9.60 -6.61
CA ARG A 69 7.67 9.63 -6.72
C ARG A 69 8.14 10.87 -7.45
N LEU A 70 7.52 11.19 -8.60
CA LEU A 70 7.83 12.37 -9.39
C LEU A 70 7.55 13.65 -8.61
N ALA A 71 6.42 13.72 -7.91
CA ALA A 71 6.06 14.88 -7.10
C ALA A 71 7.02 15.13 -5.93
N ARG A 72 7.56 14.07 -5.31
CA ARG A 72 8.43 14.18 -4.13
C ARG A 72 9.92 14.31 -4.48
N PHE A 73 10.38 13.64 -5.53
CA PHE A 73 11.80 13.40 -5.77
C PHE A 73 12.26 13.75 -7.19
N GLY A 74 11.35 14.11 -8.09
CA GLY A 74 11.68 14.42 -9.48
C GLY A 74 12.37 13.25 -10.19
N LYS A 75 13.50 13.53 -10.85
CA LYS A 75 14.23 12.54 -11.68
C LYS A 75 15.23 11.66 -10.90
N ALA A 76 15.55 11.99 -9.65
CA ALA A 76 16.52 11.24 -8.85
C ALA A 76 15.80 10.46 -7.75
N HIS A 77 15.67 9.13 -7.86
CA HIS A 77 15.06 8.35 -6.77
C HIS A 77 15.30 6.82 -6.80
N PRO A 78 15.40 6.15 -5.62
CA PRO A 78 15.30 4.69 -5.48
C PRO A 78 13.86 4.20 -5.69
N TRP A 79 13.48 3.89 -6.92
CA TRP A 79 12.10 3.49 -7.23
C TRP A 79 11.72 2.05 -6.82
N PRO A 80 12.57 1.00 -6.88
CA PRO A 80 12.11 -0.35 -6.52
C PRO A 80 11.65 -0.49 -5.05
N PRO A 81 12.37 0.05 -4.04
CA PRO A 81 11.91 0.02 -2.65
C PRO A 81 10.61 0.79 -2.40
N MET A 82 10.48 1.98 -2.97
CA MET A 82 9.27 2.80 -2.81
C MET A 82 8.04 2.10 -3.41
N TYR A 83 8.20 1.42 -4.54
CA TYR A 83 7.12 0.68 -5.19
C TYR A 83 6.75 -0.55 -4.36
N ALA A 84 7.73 -1.28 -3.83
CA ALA A 84 7.48 -2.39 -2.92
C ALA A 84 6.65 -1.96 -1.71
N ASP A 85 7.02 -0.84 -1.08
CA ASP A 85 6.32 -0.30 0.08
C ASP A 85 4.88 0.11 -0.28
N HIS A 86 4.69 0.83 -1.39
CA HIS A 86 3.36 1.23 -1.87
C HIS A 86 2.44 0.03 -2.14
N PHE A 87 2.97 -1.04 -2.75
CA PHE A 87 2.21 -2.26 -3.01
C PHE A 87 1.84 -3.00 -1.71
N ILE A 88 2.73 -3.03 -0.70
CA ILE A 88 2.41 -3.60 0.61
C ILE A 88 1.33 -2.79 1.31
N GLU A 89 1.45 -1.45 1.31
CA GLU A 89 0.49 -0.54 1.94
C GLU A 89 -0.91 -0.70 1.33
N ARG A 90 -1.02 -0.80 0.01
CA ARG A 90 -2.32 -0.89 -0.69
C ARG A 90 -2.88 -2.30 -0.78
N LEU A 91 -2.04 -3.28 -1.12
CA LEU A 91 -2.49 -4.60 -1.56
C LEU A 91 -2.10 -5.73 -0.62
N GLY A 92 -1.32 -5.45 0.43
CA GLY A 92 -0.90 -6.47 1.38
C GLY A 92 -2.09 -7.13 2.08
N ARG A 93 -2.11 -8.46 2.12
CA ARG A 93 -3.14 -9.21 2.81
C ARG A 93 -3.07 -9.03 4.34
N PRO A 94 -4.20 -9.20 5.04
CA PRO A 94 -4.22 -9.41 6.47
C PRO A 94 -3.51 -10.71 6.85
N ASP A 95 -2.80 -10.67 7.97
CA ASP A 95 -2.21 -11.83 8.60
C ASP A 95 -2.60 -11.83 10.10
N PRO A 96 -3.77 -12.38 10.45
CA PRO A 96 -4.25 -12.37 11.83
C PRO A 96 -3.32 -13.05 12.85
N GLU A 97 -2.44 -13.94 12.41
CA GLU A 97 -1.54 -14.67 13.29
C GLU A 97 -0.29 -13.85 13.65
N SER A 98 0.17 -12.98 12.75
CA SER A 98 1.34 -12.12 12.98
C SER A 98 0.98 -10.70 13.43
N GLU A 99 -0.24 -10.25 13.18
CA GLU A 99 -0.74 -8.92 13.52
C GLU A 99 -1.26 -8.86 14.96
N THR A 100 -0.67 -7.98 15.77
CA THR A 100 -0.95 -7.84 17.20
C THR A 100 -1.95 -6.74 17.53
N GLY A 101 -2.22 -5.82 16.59
CA GLY A 101 -3.08 -4.66 16.86
C GLY A 101 -3.48 -3.90 15.61
N LEU A 102 -4.64 -3.23 15.70
CA LEU A 102 -5.18 -2.35 14.68
C LEU A 102 -5.56 -1.01 15.33
N ALA A 103 -5.12 0.10 14.74
CA ALA A 103 -5.51 1.43 15.17
C ALA A 103 -5.91 2.31 13.99
N LEU A 104 -7.07 2.96 14.06
CA LEU A 104 -7.58 3.88 13.05
C LEU A 104 -7.38 5.32 13.50
N TYR A 105 -6.58 6.08 12.75
CA TYR A 105 -6.46 7.53 12.87
C TYR A 105 -7.60 8.16 12.09
N TYR A 106 -8.44 8.95 12.76
CA TYR A 106 -9.65 9.50 12.17
C TYR A 106 -10.09 10.82 12.84
N TYR A 107 -11.09 11.46 12.22
CA TYR A 107 -12.01 12.37 12.90
C TYR A 107 -13.45 12.13 12.40
N PRO A 108 -14.49 12.33 13.24
CA PRO A 108 -15.89 11.99 12.94
C PRO A 108 -16.47 12.67 11.71
N GLU A 109 -16.10 13.92 11.44
CA GLU A 109 -16.66 14.72 10.35
C GLU A 109 -16.13 14.29 8.97
N CYS A 110 -15.13 13.41 8.92
CA CYS A 110 -14.54 12.97 7.66
C CYS A 110 -15.43 11.92 6.98
N PRO A 111 -15.94 12.16 5.75
CA PRO A 111 -16.75 11.17 5.04
C PRO A 111 -15.97 9.88 4.72
N PHE A 112 -14.65 9.98 4.49
CA PHE A 112 -13.81 8.81 4.26
C PHE A 112 -13.59 7.98 5.53
N CYS A 113 -13.45 8.63 6.70
CA CYS A 113 -13.39 7.92 7.98
C CYS A 113 -14.71 7.20 8.27
N GLN A 114 -15.86 7.81 7.95
CA GLN A 114 -17.17 7.18 8.15
C GLN A 114 -17.32 5.86 7.38
N ARG A 115 -16.75 5.76 6.17
CA ARG A 115 -16.71 4.49 5.40
C ARG A 115 -15.96 3.39 6.16
N VAL A 116 -14.81 3.73 6.73
CA VAL A 116 -13.99 2.79 7.51
C VAL A 116 -14.69 2.41 8.82
N LEU A 117 -15.24 3.38 9.54
CA LEU A 117 -15.98 3.14 10.79
C LEU A 117 -17.20 2.23 10.55
N HIS A 118 -17.88 2.38 9.41
CA HIS A 118 -18.93 1.46 9.01
C HIS A 118 -18.40 0.04 8.81
N ALA A 119 -17.31 -0.13 8.04
CA ALA A 119 -16.70 -1.44 7.84
C ALA A 119 -16.19 -2.10 9.14
N ILE A 120 -15.66 -1.32 10.09
CA ILE A 120 -15.29 -1.81 11.43
C ILE A 120 -16.52 -2.40 12.14
N ARG A 121 -17.67 -1.71 12.10
CA ARG A 121 -18.93 -2.20 12.68
C ARG A 121 -19.43 -3.45 11.97
N GLU A 122 -19.43 -3.46 10.63
CA GLU A 122 -19.88 -4.60 9.83
C GLU A 122 -19.04 -5.86 10.11
N THR A 123 -17.73 -5.71 10.23
CA THR A 123 -16.78 -6.84 10.36
C THR A 123 -16.57 -7.28 11.82
N GLY A 124 -17.02 -6.50 12.80
CA GLY A 124 -16.71 -6.72 14.21
C GLY A 124 -15.20 -6.62 14.52
N ALA A 125 -14.45 -5.87 13.69
CA ALA A 125 -13.01 -5.74 13.88
C ALA A 125 -12.68 -5.00 15.18
N LYS A 126 -11.77 -5.55 15.98
CA LYS A 126 -11.24 -4.89 17.17
C LYS A 126 -10.19 -3.87 16.72
N VAL A 127 -10.59 -2.60 16.61
CA VAL A 127 -9.74 -1.50 16.16
C VAL A 127 -9.76 -0.38 17.19
N GLU A 128 -8.60 0.06 17.63
CA GLU A 128 -8.45 1.24 18.48
C GLU A 128 -8.77 2.50 17.66
N LEU A 129 -9.62 3.38 18.19
CA LEU A 129 -10.02 4.61 17.50
C LEU A 129 -9.20 5.79 18.04
N ARG A 130 -8.35 6.37 17.19
CA ARG A 130 -7.43 7.47 17.51
C ARG A 130 -7.90 8.77 16.88
N HIS A 131 -8.60 9.60 17.66
CA HIS A 131 -9.13 10.88 17.20
C HIS A 131 -8.01 11.92 17.07
N VAL A 132 -7.72 12.38 15.84
CA VAL A 132 -6.53 13.21 15.59
C VAL A 132 -6.66 14.67 16.01
N TRP A 133 -7.87 15.21 16.14
CA TRP A 133 -8.07 16.58 16.63
C TRP A 133 -8.18 16.68 18.16
N ASP A 134 -8.95 15.79 18.80
CA ASP A 134 -9.08 15.74 20.27
C ASP A 134 -7.79 15.36 20.99
N HIS A 135 -6.91 14.61 20.32
CA HIS A 135 -5.64 14.14 20.89
C HIS A 135 -4.46 14.51 19.97
N PRO A 136 -3.84 15.69 20.19
CA PRO A 136 -2.67 16.14 19.43
C PRO A 136 -1.51 15.13 19.29
N PRO A 137 -1.22 14.25 20.29
CA PRO A 137 -0.20 13.22 20.13
C PRO A 137 -0.44 12.26 18.95
N TYR A 138 -1.69 11.86 18.67
CA TYR A 138 -1.99 10.97 17.54
C TYR A 138 -1.74 11.66 16.19
N ARG A 139 -2.03 12.96 16.10
CA ARG A 139 -1.71 13.74 14.91
C ARG A 139 -0.20 13.86 14.69
N ALA A 140 0.56 14.09 15.77
CA ALA A 140 2.01 14.17 15.71
C ALA A 140 2.64 12.83 15.30
N GLU A 141 2.13 11.72 15.83
CA GLU A 141 2.55 10.37 15.43
C GLU A 141 2.31 10.11 13.94
N LEU A 142 1.13 10.47 13.43
CA LEU A 142 0.80 10.31 12.01
C LEU A 142 1.73 11.12 11.10
N GLN A 143 2.01 12.36 11.49
CA GLN A 143 2.95 13.23 10.79
C GLN A 143 4.38 12.65 10.79
N ALA A 144 4.83 12.11 11.92
CA ALA A 144 6.16 11.53 12.04
C ALA A 144 6.31 10.25 11.20
N ALA A 145 5.28 9.38 11.21
CA ALA A 145 5.30 8.11 10.49
C ALA A 145 5.19 8.28 8.97
N ARG A 146 4.37 9.22 8.49
CA ARG A 146 4.01 9.31 7.06
C ARG A 146 4.37 10.61 6.36
N GLY A 147 4.85 11.60 7.11
CA GLY A 147 5.10 12.95 6.60
C GLY A 147 3.82 13.74 6.24
N ARG A 148 2.62 13.19 6.52
CA ARG A 148 1.32 13.80 6.24
C ARG A 148 0.33 13.49 7.35
N THR A 149 -0.68 14.33 7.52
CA THR A 149 -1.73 14.17 8.56
C THR A 149 -3.12 13.86 7.97
N THR A 150 -3.18 13.43 6.71
CA THR A 150 -4.43 13.05 6.05
C THR A 150 -5.01 11.77 6.65
N VAL A 151 -6.30 11.76 6.92
CA VAL A 151 -7.04 10.61 7.47
C VAL A 151 -8.14 10.17 6.48
N PRO A 152 -8.67 8.93 6.58
CA PRO A 152 -8.33 7.86 7.53
C PRO A 152 -6.94 7.27 7.31
N VAL A 153 -6.31 6.75 8.37
CA VAL A 153 -5.14 5.87 8.23
C VAL A 153 -5.28 4.70 9.19
N LEU A 154 -5.19 3.47 8.70
CA LEU A 154 -5.13 2.29 9.54
C LEU A 154 -3.66 1.92 9.78
N ARG A 155 -3.24 1.92 11.05
CA ARG A 155 -1.97 1.33 11.49
C ARG A 155 -2.21 -0.12 11.87
N ILE A 156 -1.38 -1.00 11.33
CA ILE A 156 -1.40 -2.44 11.57
C ILE A 156 -0.07 -2.81 12.21
N THR A 157 -0.10 -3.20 13.47
CA THR A 157 1.09 -3.60 14.23
C THR A 157 1.26 -5.11 14.18
N GLY A 158 2.51 -5.60 14.11
CA GLY A 158 2.79 -7.05 14.04
C GLY A 158 4.18 -7.40 14.54
N LYS A 159 4.67 -8.59 14.20
CA LYS A 159 6.03 -9.07 14.56
C LYS A 159 7.18 -8.34 13.83
N GLY A 160 6.87 -7.43 12.92
CA GLY A 160 7.84 -6.64 12.14
C GLY A 160 7.55 -5.14 12.21
N GLU A 161 7.88 -4.42 11.15
CA GLU A 161 7.54 -3.00 11.02
C GLU A 161 6.03 -2.81 10.88
N ASP A 162 5.55 -1.70 11.42
CA ASP A 162 4.14 -1.33 11.31
C ASP A 162 3.80 -0.97 9.87
N ARG A 163 2.69 -1.53 9.39
CA ARG A 163 2.12 -1.16 8.10
C ARG A 163 1.10 -0.06 8.29
N TRP A 164 1.16 0.96 7.43
CA TRP A 164 0.24 2.09 7.44
C TRP A 164 -0.56 2.15 6.15
N MET A 165 -1.89 2.08 6.26
CA MET A 165 -2.79 2.02 5.12
C MET A 165 -3.63 3.32 5.05
N PRO A 166 -3.35 4.24 4.11
CA PRO A 166 -4.04 5.53 4.02
C PRO A 166 -5.39 5.51 3.32
N GLU A 167 -5.58 4.59 2.38
CA GLU A 167 -6.71 4.69 1.47
C GLU A 167 -7.95 4.06 2.06
N SER A 168 -9.01 4.86 2.29
CA SER A 168 -10.26 4.39 2.90
C SER A 168 -10.84 3.14 2.24
N ALA A 169 -10.78 3.04 0.91
CA ALA A 169 -11.25 1.87 0.16
C ALA A 169 -10.37 0.63 0.41
N ASP A 170 -9.05 0.82 0.51
CA ASP A 170 -8.12 -0.27 0.80
C ASP A 170 -8.28 -0.74 2.25
N ILE A 171 -8.49 0.18 3.21
CA ILE A 171 -8.78 -0.15 4.61
C ILE A 171 -10.07 -0.96 4.72
N VAL A 172 -11.14 -0.55 4.04
CA VAL A 172 -12.42 -1.27 4.02
C VAL A 172 -12.24 -2.69 3.48
N ARG A 173 -11.54 -2.84 2.36
CA ARG A 173 -11.23 -4.16 1.79
C ARG A 173 -10.42 -5.00 2.77
N TYR A 174 -9.37 -4.43 3.36
CA TYR A 174 -8.52 -5.10 4.33
C TYR A 174 -9.31 -5.63 5.54
N LEU A 175 -10.21 -4.83 6.11
CA LEU A 175 -11.04 -5.26 7.25
C LEU A 175 -11.99 -6.41 6.87
N ARG A 176 -12.54 -6.40 5.65
CA ARG A 176 -13.41 -7.47 5.14
C ARG A 176 -12.64 -8.76 4.88
N ASP A 177 -11.49 -8.66 4.21
CA ASP A 177 -10.60 -9.80 3.97
C ASP A 177 -10.13 -10.41 5.31
N ARG A 178 -9.84 -9.56 6.30
CA ARG A 178 -9.42 -9.98 7.64
C ARG A 178 -10.52 -10.74 8.36
N ALA A 179 -11.78 -10.31 8.22
CA ALA A 179 -12.92 -10.99 8.81
C ALA A 179 -13.18 -12.34 8.15
N ALA A 180 -12.96 -12.46 6.83
CA ALA A 180 -13.13 -13.71 6.09
C ALA A 180 -12.01 -14.74 6.35
N ALA A 181 -10.85 -14.29 6.84
CA ALA A 181 -9.71 -15.15 7.19
C ALA A 181 -9.73 -15.66 8.64
N ARG A 182 -10.77 -15.32 9.41
CA ARG A 182 -10.99 -15.80 10.79
C ARG A 182 -11.96 -16.97 10.80
#